data_AF-A0A3C0GDC1-F1
#
_entry.id   AF-A0A3C0GDC1-F1
#
_cell.length_a   1.000
_cell.length_b   1.000
_cell.length_c   1.000
_cell.angle_alpha   90.00
_cell.angle_beta   90.00
_cell.angle_gamma   90.00
#
_symmetry.space_group_name_H-M   'P 1'
#
loop_
_entity.id
_entity.type
_entity.pdbx_description
1 polymer ?
#
loop_
_entity_poly.entity_id
_entity_poly.type
_entity_poly.pdbx_seq_one_letter_code
_entity_poly.pdbx_strand_id
1 'polypeptide(L)'
;MGDALGVQTGDKILAVDGKKIESLNSIVPEVVYGENITIERNGQKIEKEIPVDFIETISNNKENARFISQRSPFIINAIPDGSPNANTGFEKGDALIEIEGTRVEYLDQVSPILEVNKGKTVNVIVKRNG
;
A
#
# COMPACT_ATOMS: atom_id res chain seq x y z
N MET A 1 3.65 -13.16 -6.01
CA MET A 1 3.06 -12.72 -7.30
C MET A 1 3.56 -11.34 -7.69
N GLY A 2 3.47 -10.34 -6.81
CA GLY A 2 4.07 -9.03 -7.09
C GLY A 2 5.55 -9.10 -7.48
N ASP A 3 6.33 -9.94 -6.80
CA ASP A 3 7.77 -10.13 -7.11
C ASP A 3 8.05 -10.66 -8.52
N ALA A 4 7.14 -11.49 -9.09
CA ALA A 4 7.29 -12.00 -10.45
C ALA A 4 7.12 -10.86 -11.48
N LEU A 5 6.21 -9.92 -11.25
CA LEU A 5 6.13 -8.66 -12.00
C LEU A 5 7.20 -7.64 -11.58
N GLY A 6 7.96 -7.96 -10.51
CA GLY A 6 8.81 -7.04 -9.75
C GLY A 6 8.11 -5.74 -9.33
N VAL A 7 6.80 -5.80 -9.03
CA VAL A 7 6.09 -4.73 -8.35
C VAL A 7 6.32 -4.85 -6.84
N GLN A 8 6.29 -3.72 -6.16
CA GLN A 8 6.57 -3.58 -4.75
C GLN A 8 5.37 -2.96 -4.05
N THR A 9 5.24 -3.21 -2.75
CA THR A 9 4.26 -2.51 -1.92
C THR A 9 4.46 -1.01 -2.03
N GLY A 10 3.38 -0.31 -2.37
CA GLY A 10 3.39 1.13 -2.60
C GLY A 10 3.45 1.55 -4.07
N ASP A 11 3.67 0.60 -4.98
CA ASP A 11 3.49 0.86 -6.41
C ASP A 11 2.03 1.14 -6.73
N LYS A 12 1.80 2.19 -7.50
CA LYS A 12 0.49 2.49 -8.07
C LYS A 12 0.47 2.12 -9.54
N ILE A 13 -0.35 1.15 -9.90
CA ILE A 13 -0.51 0.72 -11.30
C ILE A 13 -1.31 1.79 -12.05
N LEU A 14 -0.72 2.36 -13.10
CA LEU A 14 -1.29 3.45 -13.89
C LEU A 14 -1.89 2.96 -15.21
N ALA A 15 -1.22 2.02 -15.88
CA ALA A 15 -1.61 1.55 -17.20
C ALA A 15 -1.09 0.13 -17.48
N VAL A 16 -1.74 -0.57 -18.41
CA VAL A 16 -1.27 -1.81 -19.04
C VAL A 16 -1.30 -1.58 -20.55
N ASP A 17 -0.20 -1.88 -21.25
CA ASP A 17 -0.01 -1.61 -22.69
C ASP A 17 -0.37 -0.18 -23.12
N GLY A 18 -0.02 0.80 -22.28
CA GLY A 18 -0.35 2.21 -22.48
C GLY A 18 -1.83 2.56 -22.24
N LYS A 19 -2.72 1.59 -22.03
CA LYS A 19 -4.11 1.81 -21.66
C LYS A 19 -4.21 2.10 -20.17
N LYS A 20 -4.76 3.27 -19.82
CA LYS A 20 -4.93 3.70 -18.43
C LYS A 20 -5.90 2.77 -17.68
N ILE A 21 -5.51 2.38 -16.47
CA ILE A 21 -6.37 1.65 -15.54
C ILE A 21 -7.33 2.63 -14.85
N GLU A 22 -8.61 2.28 -14.87
CA GLU A 22 -9.67 3.06 -14.21
C GLU A 22 -10.20 2.41 -12.93
N SER A 23 -9.99 1.10 -12.75
CA SER A 23 -10.51 0.34 -11.61
C SER A 23 -9.49 -0.67 -11.12
N LEU A 24 -9.43 -0.85 -9.80
CA LEU A 24 -8.57 -1.85 -9.19
C LEU A 24 -8.90 -3.27 -9.70
N ASN A 25 -10.18 -3.55 -9.91
CA ASN A 25 -10.66 -4.85 -10.35
C ASN A 25 -10.29 -5.17 -11.81
N SER A 26 -9.99 -4.15 -12.62
CA SER A 26 -9.57 -4.37 -14.02
C SER A 26 -8.08 -4.64 -14.16
N ILE A 27 -7.27 -4.43 -13.11
CA ILE A 27 -5.82 -4.57 -13.24
C ILE A 27 -5.43 -6.02 -13.52
N VAL A 28 -5.88 -6.97 -12.70
CA VAL A 28 -5.53 -8.39 -12.89
C VAL A 28 -5.91 -8.89 -14.28
N PRO A 29 -7.16 -8.72 -14.78
CA PRO A 29 -7.49 -9.19 -16.13
C PRO A 29 -6.70 -8.47 -17.22
N GLU A 30 -6.41 -7.17 -17.09
CA GLU A 30 -5.59 -6.47 -18.09
C GLU A 30 -4.14 -6.96 -18.09
N VAL A 31 -3.51 -7.13 -16.92
CA VAL A 31 -2.14 -7.66 -16.80
C VAL A 31 -2.03 -9.10 -17.32
N VAL A 32 -3.08 -9.91 -17.18
CA VAL A 32 -3.09 -11.29 -17.71
C VAL A 32 -3.01 -11.33 -19.23
N TYR A 33 -3.49 -10.31 -19.94
CA TYR A 33 -3.46 -10.25 -21.41
C TYR A 33 -2.43 -9.26 -21.96
N GLY A 34 -1.72 -8.55 -21.08
CA GLY A 34 -0.84 -7.46 -21.47
C GLY A 34 0.63 -7.85 -21.55
N GLU A 35 1.40 -7.00 -22.21
CA GLU A 35 2.85 -7.16 -22.40
C GLU A 35 3.64 -6.22 -21.48
N ASN A 36 3.11 -5.04 -21.18
CA ASN A 36 3.78 -4.01 -20.38
C ASN A 36 2.86 -3.43 -19.31
N ILE A 37 3.42 -3.14 -18.14
CA ILE A 37 2.75 -2.44 -17.05
C ILE A 37 3.48 -1.12 -16.76
N THR A 38 2.71 -0.03 -16.63
CA THR A 38 3.22 1.24 -16.13
C THR A 38 2.82 1.41 -14.67
N ILE A 39 3.81 1.60 -13.80
CA ILE A 39 3.62 1.88 -12.38
C ILE A 39 4.15 3.27 -12.02
N GLU A 40 3.64 3.83 -10.93
CA GLU A 40 4.22 4.98 -10.24
C GLU A 40 4.81 4.51 -8.92
N ARG A 41 6.11 4.75 -8.75
CA ARG A 41 6.86 4.47 -7.52
C ARG A 41 7.56 5.74 -7.07
N ASN A 42 7.25 6.22 -5.87
CA ASN A 42 7.83 7.45 -5.32
C ASN A 42 7.69 8.66 -6.27
N GLY A 43 6.56 8.77 -6.97
CA GLY A 43 6.29 9.84 -7.94
C GLY A 43 6.98 9.68 -9.30
N GLN A 44 7.77 8.63 -9.50
CA GLN A 44 8.40 8.31 -10.78
C GLN A 44 7.58 7.26 -11.53
N LYS A 45 7.36 7.49 -12.83
CA LYS A 45 6.75 6.50 -13.72
C LYS A 45 7.82 5.49 -14.16
N ILE A 46 7.50 4.21 -14.02
CA ILE A 46 8.36 3.10 -14.40
C ILE A 46 7.53 2.16 -15.29
N GLU A 47 8.07 1.80 -16.43
CA GLU A 47 7.49 0.80 -17.33
C GLU A 47 8.23 -0.52 -17.15
N LYS A 48 7.48 -1.62 -17.15
CA LYS A 48 8.01 -2.98 -16.95
C LYS A 48 7.34 -3.96 -17.89
N GLU A 49 8.13 -4.86 -18.46
CA GLU A 49 7.61 -6.01 -19.19
C GLU A 49 6.94 -7.01 -18.24
N ILE A 50 5.80 -7.54 -18.65
CA ILE A 50 5.09 -8.62 -17.98
C ILE A 50 5.72 -9.94 -18.43
N PRO A 51 6.28 -10.75 -17.51
CA PRO A 51 6.92 -12.00 -17.89
C PRO A 51 5.92 -12.99 -18.51
N VAL A 52 6.35 -13.73 -19.53
CA VAL A 52 5.49 -14.70 -20.25
C VAL A 52 4.95 -15.80 -19.32
N ASP A 53 5.75 -16.21 -18.33
CA ASP A 53 5.41 -17.19 -17.29
C ASP A 53 4.48 -16.63 -16.19
N PHE A 54 4.25 -15.32 -16.17
CA PHE A 54 3.36 -14.69 -15.21
C PHE A 54 1.90 -15.10 -15.40
N ILE A 55 1.46 -15.30 -16.65
CA ILE A 55 0.11 -15.76 -16.99
C ILE A 55 -0.15 -17.17 -16.43
N GLU A 56 0.85 -18.06 -16.56
CA GLU A 56 0.80 -19.40 -16.00
C GLU A 56 0.72 -19.36 -14.46
N THR A 57 1.52 -18.46 -13.85
CA THR A 57 1.55 -18.26 -12.41
C THR A 57 0.19 -17.82 -11.84
N ILE A 58 -0.52 -16.90 -12.51
CA ILE A 58 -1.88 -16.48 -12.12
C ILE A 58 -2.90 -17.59 -12.36
N SER A 59 -2.86 -18.26 -13.51
CA SER A 59 -3.84 -19.28 -13.90
C SER A 59 -3.87 -20.46 -12.92
N ASN A 60 -2.69 -20.86 -12.43
CA ASN A 60 -2.53 -21.95 -11.47
C ASN A 60 -2.86 -21.56 -10.03
N ASN A 61 -2.97 -20.26 -9.72
CA ASN A 61 -3.14 -19.76 -8.36
C ASN A 61 -4.18 -18.62 -8.29
N LYS A 62 -5.41 -18.88 -8.74
CA LYS A 62 -6.51 -17.88 -8.74
C LYS A 62 -6.76 -17.24 -7.37
N GLU A 63 -6.54 -17.98 -6.27
CA GLU A 63 -6.66 -17.44 -4.91
C GLU A 63 -5.57 -16.42 -4.56
N ASN A 64 -4.38 -16.54 -5.16
CA ASN A 64 -3.24 -15.65 -4.93
C ASN A 64 -3.24 -14.41 -5.85
N ALA A 65 -4.21 -14.30 -6.78
CA ALA A 65 -4.39 -13.10 -7.63
C ALA A 65 -4.71 -11.82 -6.84
N ARG A 66 -4.83 -11.91 -5.51
CA ARG A 66 -4.98 -10.79 -4.57
C ARG A 66 -3.66 -10.09 -4.24
N PHE A 67 -2.80 -9.86 -5.23
CA PHE A 67 -1.55 -9.11 -5.06
C PHE A 67 -1.74 -7.58 -5.20
N ILE A 68 -2.97 -7.16 -5.49
CA ILE A 68 -3.38 -5.77 -5.61
C ILE A 68 -4.49 -5.51 -4.60
N SER A 69 -4.34 -4.44 -3.84
CA SER A 69 -5.32 -4.02 -2.84
C SER A 69 -5.39 -2.51 -2.77
N GLN A 70 -6.54 -2.01 -2.30
CA GLN A 70 -6.68 -0.61 -1.99
C GLN A 70 -5.84 -0.31 -0.74
N ARG A 71 -4.96 0.69 -0.82
CA ARG A 71 -4.23 1.17 0.34
C ARG A 71 -5.13 2.12 1.14
N SER A 72 -5.18 1.90 2.44
CA SER A 72 -5.95 2.72 3.37
C SER A 72 -5.01 3.63 4.13
N PRO A 73 -5.28 4.95 4.20
CA PRO A 73 -4.50 5.84 5.05
C PRO A 73 -4.64 5.44 6.52
N PHE A 74 -3.61 5.67 7.33
CA PHE A 74 -3.64 5.40 8.76
C PHE A 74 -4.21 6.61 9.52
N ILE A 75 -5.49 6.55 9.85
CA ILE A 75 -6.21 7.61 10.57
C ILE A 75 -6.62 7.12 11.96
N ILE A 76 -6.38 7.94 12.98
CA ILE A 76 -6.85 7.67 14.35
C ILE A 76 -8.36 7.83 14.38
N ASN A 77 -9.08 6.72 14.44
CA ASN A 77 -10.55 6.73 14.43
C ASN A 77 -11.16 6.93 15.83
N ALA A 78 -10.52 6.38 16.86
CA ALA A 78 -10.96 6.48 18.25
C ALA A 78 -9.79 6.20 19.19
N ILE A 79 -9.88 6.74 20.41
CA ILE A 79 -8.95 6.49 21.50
C ILE A 79 -9.81 6.03 22.69
N PRO A 80 -9.85 4.72 22.99
CA PRO A 80 -10.67 4.21 24.08
C PRO A 80 -10.22 4.74 25.45
N ASP A 81 -11.17 4.85 26.37
CA ASP A 81 -10.88 5.10 27.77
C ASP A 81 -9.97 3.99 28.33
N GLY A 82 -8.88 4.38 29.00
CA GLY A 82 -7.85 3.45 29.48
C GLY A 82 -6.79 3.05 28.46
N SER A 83 -6.86 3.57 27.22
CA SER A 83 -5.77 3.43 26.25
C SER A 83 -4.47 4.06 26.80
N PRO A 84 -3.29 3.43 26.59
CA PRO A 84 -2.00 4.06 26.86
C PRO A 84 -1.82 5.42 26.14
N ASN A 85 -2.58 5.65 25.07
CA ASN A 85 -2.53 6.86 24.27
C ASN A 85 -3.59 7.91 24.68
N ALA A 86 -4.35 7.70 25.76
CA ALA A 86 -5.43 8.63 26.14
C ALA A 86 -4.93 10.06 26.45
N ASN A 87 -3.70 10.19 26.96
CA ASN A 87 -3.13 11.46 27.38
C ASN A 87 -2.06 12.02 26.42
N THR A 88 -1.91 11.46 25.22
CA THR A 88 -0.89 11.89 24.25
C THR A 88 -1.32 13.09 23.41
N GLY A 89 -2.56 13.55 23.56
CA GLY A 89 -3.13 14.64 22.77
C GLY A 89 -3.56 14.24 21.36
N PHE A 90 -3.59 12.94 21.04
CA PHE A 90 -4.21 12.46 19.81
C PHE A 90 -5.71 12.78 19.79
N GLU A 91 -6.22 13.04 18.60
CA GLU A 91 -7.62 13.31 18.36
C GLU A 91 -8.16 12.40 17.24
N LYS A 92 -9.47 12.18 17.26
CA LYS A 92 -10.15 11.51 16.15
C LYS A 92 -9.94 12.31 14.87
N GLY A 93 -9.48 11.65 13.82
CA GLY A 93 -9.20 12.26 12.52
C GLY A 93 -7.73 12.63 12.31
N ASP A 94 -6.88 12.50 13.34
CA ASP A 94 -5.44 12.65 13.15
C ASP A 94 -4.91 11.62 12.15
N ALA A 95 -4.24 12.11 11.11
CA ALA A 95 -3.58 11.28 10.11
C ALA A 95 -2.10 11.10 10.49
N LEU A 96 -1.66 9.85 10.62
CA LEU A 96 -0.26 9.56 10.94
C LEU A 96 0.61 9.79 9.70
N ILE A 97 1.60 10.70 9.81
CA ILE A 97 2.48 11.06 8.69
C ILE A 97 3.94 10.65 8.91
N GLU A 98 4.33 10.36 10.16
CA GLU A 98 5.68 9.93 10.49
C GLU A 98 5.70 9.05 11.74
N ILE A 99 6.58 8.04 11.76
CA ILE A 99 6.92 7.23 12.93
C ILE A 99 8.45 7.14 13.01
N GLU A 100 9.06 7.54 14.12
CA GLU A 100 10.52 7.46 14.34
C GLU A 100 11.34 8.05 13.17
N GLY A 101 10.96 9.24 12.67
CA GLY A 101 11.66 9.87 11.54
C GLY A 101 11.33 9.29 10.16
N THR A 102 10.55 8.20 10.09
CA THR A 102 10.17 7.55 8.84
C THR A 102 8.79 8.03 8.39
N ARG A 103 8.72 8.65 7.21
CA ARG A 103 7.45 9.06 6.61
C ARG A 103 6.56 7.85 6.32
N VAL A 104 5.32 7.93 6.77
CA VAL A 104 4.29 6.92 6.56
C VAL A 104 2.99 7.60 6.13
N GLU A 105 2.13 6.86 5.45
CA GLU A 105 0.80 7.36 5.09
C GLU A 105 -0.25 6.25 5.22
N TYR A 106 0.12 5.03 4.81
CA TYR A 106 -0.82 3.93 4.68
C TYR A 106 -0.64 2.86 5.76
N LEU A 107 -1.72 2.15 6.08
CA LEU A 107 -1.77 1.09 7.08
C LEU A 107 -0.72 -0.01 6.82
N ASP A 108 -0.46 -0.36 5.56
CA ASP A 108 0.54 -1.36 5.17
C ASP A 108 1.99 -0.93 5.48
N GLN A 109 2.25 0.38 5.58
CA GLN A 109 3.54 0.92 6.03
C GLN A 109 3.62 1.00 7.55
N VAL A 110 2.51 1.38 8.19
CA VAL A 110 2.46 1.59 9.64
C VAL A 110 2.52 0.28 10.42
N SER A 111 1.74 -0.72 10.01
CA SER A 111 1.57 -1.97 10.78
C SER A 111 2.91 -2.69 11.05
N PRO A 112 3.81 -2.88 10.07
CA PRO A 112 5.10 -3.52 10.31
C PRO A 112 6.00 -2.75 11.29
N ILE A 113 5.98 -1.41 11.23
CA ILE A 113 6.78 -0.56 12.14
C ILE A 113 6.29 -0.70 13.57
N LEU A 114 4.96 -0.69 13.78
CA LEU A 114 4.37 -0.88 15.11
C LEU A 114 4.60 -2.30 15.64
N GLU A 115 4.55 -3.31 14.78
CA GLU A 115 4.79 -4.71 15.14
C GLU A 115 6.19 -4.90 15.74
N VAL A 116 7.22 -4.32 15.10
CA VAL A 116 8.62 -4.39 15.57
C VAL A 116 8.85 -3.58 16.87
N ASN A 117 7.99 -2.60 17.13
CA ASN A 117 8.08 -1.72 18.31
C ASN A 117 7.04 -2.03 19.40
N LYS A 118 6.46 -3.24 19.39
CA LYS A 118 5.52 -3.68 20.42
C LYS A 118 6.04 -3.46 21.83
N GLY A 119 5.20 -2.86 22.67
CA GLY A 119 5.50 -2.58 24.08
C GLY A 119 6.43 -1.38 24.32
N LYS A 120 6.86 -0.68 23.26
CA LYS A 120 7.71 0.51 23.36
C LYS A 120 6.90 1.77 23.09
N THR A 121 7.35 2.89 23.65
CA THR A 121 6.91 4.22 23.23
C THR A 121 7.64 4.59 21.95
N VAL A 122 6.90 5.05 20.94
CA VAL A 122 7.44 5.58 19.69
C VAL A 122 7.00 7.03 19.49
N ASN A 123 7.89 7.83 18.94
CA ASN A 123 7.59 9.18 18.50
C ASN A 123 6.86 9.14 17.17
N VAL A 124 5.82 9.95 17.06
CA VAL A 124 5.04 10.08 15.84
C VAL A 124 4.74 11.54 15.53
N ILE A 125 4.53 11.83 14.24
CA ILE A 125 3.98 13.10 13.80
C ILE A 125 2.64 12.82 13.16
N VAL A 126 1.63 13.58 13.57
CA VAL A 126 0.29 13.53 13.00
C VAL A 126 -0.06 14.84 12.31
N LYS A 127 -0.89 14.73 11.28
CA LYS A 127 -1.50 15.85 10.59
C LYS A 127 -2.96 15.97 11.04
N ARG A 128 -3.33 17.17 11.52
CA ARG A 128 -4.68 17.50 12.00
C ARG A 128 -5.30 18.58 11.11
N ASN A 129 -6.58 18.43 10.76
CA ASN A 129 -7.38 19.41 10.01
C ASN A 129 -6.96 19.79 8.58
N GLY A 130 -6.03 19.06 7.96
CA GLY A 130 -5.71 19.19 6.52
C GLY A 130 -4.65 20.23 6.19
#